data_AF-A0A819GGJ8-F1
#
_entry.id   AF-A0A819GGJ8-F1
#
_cell.length_a   1.000
_cell.length_b   1.000
_cell.length_c   1.000
_cell.angle_alpha   90.00
_cell.angle_beta   90.00
_cell.angle_gamma   90.00
#
_symmetry.space_group_name_H-M   'P 1'
#
loop_
_entity.id
_entity.type
_entity.pdbx_description
1 polymer ?
#
loop_
_entity_poly.entity_id
_entity_poly.type
_entity_poly.pdbx_seq_one_letter_code
_entity_poly.pdbx_strand_id
1 'polypeptide(L)'
;MVSVLHAYLNYSLNNECPQSGKINLLKQHYRNVLPRSIDYYLLIDSLNLLFGVIYEFFSKDSIAHGIYLQSLEPYILTNRFDTILPTVLKDFINYCIDNNNLNQLEQCLDRLNVSCLDLDQIIEITRKYEVYMTLLHIYSKGFKDFTTILKEIIEKLEDIFIGNNGTSYSTKMTLIGNQALVFIQTILVGDMYSFSGRLSYDMVHFRRNEIVDFLSYLHLRRTGGLLYNNLRILLYFNTQNFFNLLTMAFHNEEFLYDIDTLTRRIFCDILLRVMVGDVQFSSHQISILFNCLSRQL
;
A
#
# COMPACT_ATOMS: atom_id res chain seq x y z
N MET A 1 -7.50 -20.44 -33.62
CA MET A 1 -7.92 -19.12 -33.08
C MET A 1 -6.72 -18.24 -32.76
N VAL A 2 -5.75 -18.68 -31.96
CA VAL A 2 -4.48 -17.96 -31.71
C VAL A 2 -3.71 -17.58 -32.98
N SER A 3 -3.70 -18.45 -34.01
CA SER A 3 -3.05 -18.19 -35.31
C SER A 3 -3.68 -17.02 -36.09
N VAL A 4 -5.00 -16.84 -36.01
CA VAL A 4 -5.72 -15.75 -36.69
C VAL A 4 -5.42 -14.42 -36.02
N LEU A 5 -5.22 -14.43 -34.70
CA LEU A 5 -4.91 -13.22 -33.94
C LEU A 5 -3.45 -12.82 -34.09
N HIS A 6 -2.53 -13.79 -34.13
CA HIS A 6 -1.16 -13.54 -34.57
C HIS A 6 -1.12 -12.97 -35.98
N ALA A 7 -1.95 -13.47 -36.89
CA ALA A 7 -2.07 -12.93 -38.25
C ALA A 7 -2.69 -11.53 -38.25
N TYR A 8 -3.73 -11.28 -37.43
CA TYR A 8 -4.35 -9.97 -37.28
C TYR A 8 -3.38 -8.95 -36.69
N LEU A 9 -2.66 -9.29 -35.62
CA LEU A 9 -1.64 -8.45 -35.01
C LEU A 9 -0.50 -8.19 -35.99
N ASN A 10 0.03 -9.22 -36.64
CA ASN A 10 1.05 -9.05 -37.68
C ASN A 10 0.54 -8.17 -38.83
N TYR A 11 -0.73 -8.28 -39.21
CA TYR A 11 -1.31 -7.46 -40.26
C TYR A 11 -1.53 -6.01 -39.80
N SER A 12 -2.19 -5.79 -38.68
CA SER A 12 -2.48 -4.47 -38.12
C SER A 12 -1.19 -3.74 -37.73
N LEU A 13 -0.19 -4.45 -37.22
CA LEU A 13 1.03 -3.83 -36.70
C LEU A 13 2.18 -3.77 -37.71
N ASN A 14 2.18 -4.55 -38.80
CA ASN A 14 3.20 -4.44 -39.87
C ASN A 14 2.67 -3.80 -41.16
N ASN A 15 1.43 -4.07 -41.58
CA ASN A 15 0.91 -3.65 -42.89
C ASN A 15 0.06 -2.37 -42.84
N GLU A 16 -0.66 -2.12 -41.74
CA GLU A 16 -1.45 -0.89 -41.55
C GLU A 16 -0.71 0.20 -40.76
N CYS A 17 0.54 -0.04 -40.35
CA CYS A 17 1.35 0.98 -39.70
C CYS A 17 1.63 2.12 -40.71
N PRO A 18 1.25 3.37 -40.40
CA PRO A 18 1.43 4.48 -41.33
C PRO A 18 2.92 4.68 -41.64
N GLN A 19 3.33 4.33 -42.86
CA GLN A 19 4.74 4.29 -43.28
C GLN A 19 5.40 5.67 -43.41
N SER A 20 4.61 6.75 -43.38
CA SER A 20 5.14 8.11 -43.40
C SER A 20 4.03 9.11 -43.00
N GLY A 21 4.11 9.64 -41.78
CA GLY A 21 3.32 10.81 -41.39
C GLY A 21 2.81 10.80 -39.95
N LYS A 22 3.40 11.67 -39.12
CA LYS A 22 3.03 12.05 -37.75
C LYS A 22 3.00 10.89 -36.75
N ILE A 23 3.99 10.87 -35.85
CA ILE A 23 4.06 10.05 -34.62
C ILE A 23 2.69 9.91 -33.91
N ASN A 24 1.86 10.95 -33.97
CA ASN A 24 0.52 10.94 -33.39
C ASN A 24 -0.45 9.93 -34.02
N LEU A 25 -0.41 9.70 -35.34
CA LEU A 25 -1.24 8.71 -36.02
C LEU A 25 -0.82 7.28 -35.64
N LEU A 26 0.50 7.05 -35.55
CA LEU A 26 1.05 5.78 -35.07
C LEU A 26 0.62 5.51 -33.61
N LYS A 27 0.73 6.51 -32.73
CA LYS A 27 0.26 6.42 -31.34
C LYS A 27 -1.23 6.10 -31.26
N GLN A 28 -2.05 6.74 -32.09
CA GLN A 28 -3.50 6.51 -32.12
C GLN A 28 -3.84 5.10 -32.62
N HIS A 29 -3.11 4.59 -33.61
CA HIS A 29 -3.25 3.21 -34.07
C HIS A 29 -2.99 2.20 -32.97
N TYR A 30 -1.84 2.31 -32.28
CA TYR A 30 -1.51 1.41 -31.17
C TYR A 30 -2.54 1.49 -30.03
N ARG A 31 -3.02 2.68 -29.69
CA ARG A 31 -4.08 2.86 -28.68
C ARG A 31 -5.42 2.24 -29.04
N ASN A 32 -5.71 2.03 -30.32
CA ASN A 32 -6.95 1.40 -30.78
C ASN A 32 -6.83 -0.12 -30.85
N VAL A 33 -5.69 -0.64 -31.32
CA VAL A 33 -5.46 -2.07 -31.55
C VAL A 33 -5.17 -2.78 -30.22
N LEU A 34 -4.38 -2.16 -29.35
CA LEU A 34 -3.83 -2.83 -28.19
C LEU A 34 -4.88 -3.23 -27.13
N PRO A 35 -5.84 -2.37 -26.71
CA PRO A 35 -6.86 -2.77 -25.74
C PRO A 35 -7.70 -3.97 -26.23
N ARG A 36 -8.08 -3.98 -27.52
CA ARG A 36 -8.82 -5.10 -28.12
C ARG A 36 -8.02 -6.40 -28.09
N SER A 37 -6.71 -6.28 -28.25
CA SER A 37 -5.80 -7.42 -28.17
C SER A 37 -5.76 -7.93 -26.74
N ILE A 38 -5.51 -7.06 -25.76
CA ILE A 38 -5.49 -7.39 -24.33
C ILE A 38 -6.81 -8.06 -23.91
N ASP A 39 -7.95 -7.45 -24.25
CA ASP A 39 -9.29 -8.00 -23.95
C ASP A 39 -9.43 -9.43 -24.45
N TYR A 40 -8.95 -9.70 -25.67
CA TYR A 40 -9.02 -11.04 -26.22
C TYR A 40 -8.08 -12.02 -25.49
N TYR A 41 -6.82 -11.65 -25.21
CA TYR A 41 -5.89 -12.51 -24.48
C TYR A 41 -6.38 -12.85 -23.07
N LEU A 42 -7.12 -11.93 -22.45
CA LEU A 42 -7.83 -12.18 -21.20
C LEU A 42 -9.00 -13.15 -21.38
N LEU A 43 -9.77 -13.05 -22.47
CA LEU A 43 -10.87 -13.97 -22.78
C LEU A 43 -10.41 -15.41 -23.03
N ILE A 44 -9.23 -15.59 -23.63
CA ILE A 44 -8.65 -16.92 -23.88
C ILE A 44 -7.67 -17.38 -22.79
N ASP A 45 -7.62 -16.66 -21.67
CA ASP A 45 -6.81 -16.96 -20.48
C ASP A 45 -5.34 -17.28 -20.80
N SER A 46 -4.71 -16.45 -21.63
CA SER A 46 -3.35 -16.68 -22.13
C SER A 46 -2.43 -15.48 -21.89
N LEU A 47 -2.28 -15.11 -20.61
CA LEU A 47 -1.38 -14.06 -20.17
C LEU A 47 0.07 -14.25 -20.64
N ASN A 48 0.51 -15.50 -20.81
CA ASN A 48 1.83 -15.84 -21.36
C ASN A 48 2.06 -15.24 -22.76
N LEU A 49 1.02 -15.16 -23.61
CA LEU A 49 1.13 -14.57 -24.94
C LEU A 49 1.11 -13.04 -24.89
N LEU A 50 0.36 -12.46 -23.96
CA LEU A 50 0.35 -11.01 -23.72
C LEU A 50 1.73 -10.53 -23.25
N PHE A 51 2.26 -11.13 -22.19
CA PHE A 51 3.54 -10.74 -21.60
C PHE A 51 4.77 -11.32 -22.32
N GLY A 52 4.59 -12.22 -23.28
CA GLY A 52 5.64 -12.77 -24.13
C GLY A 52 5.62 -12.16 -25.52
N VAL A 53 4.79 -12.70 -26.41
CA VAL A 53 4.78 -12.35 -27.83
C VAL A 53 4.43 -10.88 -28.08
N ILE A 54 3.34 -10.39 -27.48
CA ILE A 54 2.93 -8.99 -27.69
C ILE A 54 4.00 -8.07 -27.12
N TYR A 55 4.45 -8.37 -25.91
CA TYR A 55 5.52 -7.62 -25.29
C TYR A 55 6.76 -7.51 -26.20
N GLU A 56 7.28 -8.63 -26.73
CA GLU A 56 8.43 -8.61 -27.65
C GLU A 56 8.19 -7.78 -28.90
N PHE A 57 6.95 -7.73 -29.39
CA PHE A 57 6.60 -6.90 -30.55
C PHE A 57 6.68 -5.42 -30.21
N PHE A 58 6.04 -5.00 -29.11
CA PHE A 58 5.94 -3.58 -28.73
C PHE A 58 7.25 -3.05 -28.12
N SER A 59 8.10 -3.92 -27.54
CA SER A 59 9.39 -3.53 -26.95
C SER A 59 10.47 -3.13 -27.96
N LYS A 60 10.25 -3.33 -29.26
CA LYS A 60 11.21 -2.93 -30.31
C LYS A 60 11.24 -1.42 -30.58
N ASP A 61 10.15 -0.72 -30.31
CA ASP A 61 10.01 0.72 -30.53
C ASP A 61 9.63 1.41 -29.21
N SER A 62 10.34 2.47 -28.85
CA SER A 62 10.15 3.13 -27.55
C SER A 62 8.76 3.76 -27.39
N ILE A 63 8.15 4.21 -28.48
CA ILE A 63 6.81 4.80 -28.46
C ILE A 63 5.76 3.71 -28.30
N ALA A 64 5.89 2.62 -29.05
CA ALA A 64 5.02 1.45 -28.94
C ALA A 64 5.10 0.84 -27.53
N HIS A 65 6.31 0.67 -27.01
CA HIS A 65 6.55 0.12 -25.67
C HIS A 65 5.91 0.98 -24.57
N GLY A 66 6.06 2.31 -24.63
CA GLY A 66 5.41 3.20 -23.67
C GLY A 66 3.88 3.13 -23.71
N ILE A 67 3.27 3.00 -24.90
CA ILE A 67 1.81 2.80 -25.03
C ILE A 67 1.40 1.44 -24.47
N TYR A 68 2.21 0.41 -24.70
CA TYR A 68 1.98 -0.90 -24.16
C TYR A 68 1.92 -0.88 -22.64
N LEU A 69 2.94 -0.33 -21.98
CA LEU A 69 2.98 -0.22 -20.53
C LEU A 69 1.83 0.65 -19.98
N GLN A 70 1.54 1.78 -20.63
CA GLN A 70 0.39 2.63 -20.28
C GLN A 70 -0.94 1.85 -20.33
N SER A 71 -1.09 0.97 -21.30
CA SER A 71 -2.34 0.23 -21.49
C SER A 71 -2.58 -0.84 -20.44
N LEU A 72 -1.55 -1.31 -19.73
CA LEU A 72 -1.70 -2.33 -18.68
C LEU A 72 -2.39 -1.78 -17.44
N GLU A 73 -2.13 -0.51 -17.09
CA GLU A 73 -2.69 0.16 -15.91
C GLU A 73 -4.20 -0.08 -15.71
N PRO A 74 -5.10 0.23 -16.66
CA PRO A 74 -6.53 0.06 -16.45
C PRO A 74 -6.98 -1.39 -16.20
N TYR A 75 -6.18 -2.38 -16.61
CA TYR A 75 -6.47 -3.80 -16.39
C TYR A 75 -5.92 -4.34 -15.07
N ILE A 76 -4.82 -3.76 -14.58
CA ILE A 76 -4.28 -4.02 -13.23
C ILE A 76 -5.20 -3.39 -12.19
N LEU A 77 -5.53 -2.10 -12.38
CA LEU A 77 -6.72 -1.53 -11.79
C LEU A 77 -7.94 -2.34 -12.27
N THR A 78 -9.15 -2.36 -11.74
CA THR A 78 -10.20 -3.33 -12.20
C THR A 78 -9.89 -4.83 -12.02
N ASN A 79 -8.69 -5.24 -11.61
CA ASN A 79 -8.32 -6.62 -11.23
C ASN A 79 -8.60 -7.67 -12.32
N ARG A 80 -8.33 -7.34 -13.58
CA ARG A 80 -8.49 -8.29 -14.71
C ARG A 80 -7.38 -9.34 -14.75
N PHE A 81 -6.21 -8.98 -14.26
CA PHE A 81 -5.10 -9.88 -13.98
C PHE A 81 -4.31 -9.31 -12.80
N ASP A 82 -3.63 -10.18 -12.06
CA ASP A 82 -2.80 -9.85 -10.91
C ASP A 82 -1.35 -10.35 -11.07
N THR A 83 -1.08 -11.15 -12.10
CA THR A 83 0.23 -11.73 -12.40
C THR A 83 0.81 -11.12 -13.67
N ILE A 84 2.08 -10.70 -13.61
CA ILE A 84 2.82 -10.11 -14.72
C ILE A 84 4.21 -10.76 -14.77
N LEU A 85 4.75 -10.98 -15.97
CA LEU A 85 6.11 -11.49 -16.15
C LEU A 85 7.14 -10.50 -15.56
N PRO A 86 8.17 -10.94 -14.81
CA PRO A 86 9.10 -10.04 -14.12
C PRO A 86 9.78 -8.99 -15.01
N THR A 87 10.11 -9.35 -16.24
CA THR A 87 10.69 -8.43 -17.24
C THR A 87 9.75 -7.29 -17.58
N VAL A 88 8.47 -7.59 -17.84
CA VAL A 88 7.44 -6.61 -18.17
C VAL A 88 7.14 -5.71 -16.97
N LEU A 89 7.10 -6.30 -15.78
CA LEU A 89 6.84 -5.57 -14.54
C LEU A 89 7.96 -4.56 -14.24
N LYS A 90 9.22 -4.96 -14.43
CA LYS A 90 10.37 -4.07 -14.28
C LYS A 90 10.28 -2.86 -15.21
N ASP A 91 9.94 -3.10 -16.48
CA ASP A 91 9.81 -2.02 -17.46
C ASP A 91 8.59 -1.14 -17.17
N PHE A 92 7.48 -1.71 -16.68
CA PHE A 92 6.33 -0.97 -16.19
C PHE A 92 6.69 -0.03 -15.03
N ILE A 93 7.43 -0.51 -14.03
CA ILE A 93 7.86 0.30 -12.88
C ILE A 93 8.75 1.46 -13.37
N ASN A 94 9.73 1.18 -14.22
CA ASN A 94 10.61 2.21 -14.78
C ASN A 94 9.81 3.26 -15.57
N TYR A 95 8.86 2.81 -16.40
CA TYR A 95 7.97 3.70 -17.15
C TYR A 95 7.15 4.62 -16.24
N CYS A 96 6.59 4.12 -15.15
CA CYS A 96 5.85 4.95 -14.20
C CYS A 96 6.76 5.99 -13.52
N ILE A 97 7.97 5.58 -13.15
CA ILE A 97 8.97 6.47 -12.53
C ILE A 97 9.38 7.59 -13.49
N ASP A 98 9.73 7.24 -14.73
CA ASP A 98 10.19 8.19 -15.75
C ASP A 98 9.13 9.23 -16.10
N ASN A 99 7.84 8.88 -15.97
CA ASN A 99 6.71 9.78 -16.21
C ASN A 99 6.21 10.50 -14.95
N ASN A 100 6.87 10.35 -13.79
CA ASN A 100 6.42 10.87 -12.48
C ASN A 100 5.03 10.38 -12.04
N ASN A 101 4.61 9.21 -12.49
CA ASN A 101 3.31 8.61 -12.21
C ASN A 101 3.33 7.71 -10.96
N LEU A 102 3.90 8.20 -9.87
CA LEU A 102 4.11 7.41 -8.63
C LEU A 102 2.79 6.97 -7.97
N ASN A 103 1.76 7.81 -8.01
CA ASN A 103 0.45 7.45 -7.46
C ASN A 103 -0.21 6.29 -8.24
N GLN A 104 -0.01 6.25 -9.56
CA GLN A 104 -0.52 5.15 -10.39
C GLN A 104 0.28 3.87 -10.16
N LEU A 105 1.61 4.02 -10.00
CA LEU A 105 2.49 2.92 -9.63
C LEU A 105 2.04 2.27 -8.32
N GLU A 106 1.78 3.07 -7.29
CA GLU A 106 1.29 2.62 -5.97
C GLU A 106 0.00 1.80 -6.12
N GLN A 107 -1.01 2.35 -6.80
CA GLN A 107 -2.30 1.68 -7.00
C GLN A 107 -2.20 0.39 -7.81
N CYS A 108 -1.26 0.31 -8.75
CA CYS A 108 -1.02 -0.89 -9.54
C CYS A 108 -0.29 -1.95 -8.72
N LEU A 109 0.82 -1.60 -8.07
CA LEU A 109 1.61 -2.55 -7.28
C LEU A 109 0.79 -3.19 -6.17
N ASP A 110 -0.08 -2.42 -5.52
CA ASP A 110 -0.97 -2.92 -4.47
C ASP A 110 -2.03 -3.92 -4.98
N ARG A 111 -2.27 -3.99 -6.29
CA ARG A 111 -3.21 -4.92 -6.94
C ARG A 111 -2.53 -6.15 -7.53
N LEU A 112 -1.21 -6.14 -7.63
CA LEU A 112 -0.46 -7.27 -8.16
C LEU A 112 -0.22 -8.34 -7.10
N ASN A 113 -0.02 -9.56 -7.58
CA ASN A 113 0.41 -10.66 -6.74
C ASN A 113 1.87 -10.46 -6.33
N VAL A 114 2.11 -10.46 -5.01
CA VAL A 114 3.44 -10.28 -4.42
C VAL A 114 4.42 -11.35 -4.88
N SER A 115 3.95 -12.53 -5.27
CA SER A 115 4.80 -13.59 -5.83
C SER A 115 5.43 -13.25 -7.19
N CYS A 116 4.91 -12.26 -7.93
CA CYS A 116 5.49 -11.81 -9.19
C CYS A 116 6.53 -10.69 -9.01
N LEU A 117 6.66 -10.16 -7.80
CA LEU A 117 7.51 -9.03 -7.48
C LEU A 117 8.92 -9.50 -7.13
N ASP A 118 9.94 -8.84 -7.70
CA ASP A 118 11.29 -8.85 -7.14
C ASP A 118 11.28 -7.96 -5.89
N LEU A 119 11.12 -8.58 -4.72
CA LEU A 119 10.90 -7.86 -3.46
C LEU A 119 12.08 -6.95 -3.13
N ASP A 120 13.31 -7.38 -3.37
CA ASP A 120 14.50 -6.59 -3.06
C ASP A 120 14.53 -5.31 -3.91
N GLN A 121 14.29 -5.46 -5.22
CA GLN A 121 14.25 -4.31 -6.13
C GLN A 121 13.10 -3.35 -5.81
N ILE A 122 11.90 -3.88 -5.55
CA ILE A 122 10.73 -3.02 -5.31
C ILE A 122 10.84 -2.29 -3.97
N ILE A 123 11.39 -2.91 -2.93
CA ILE A 123 11.62 -2.24 -1.64
C ILE A 123 12.60 -1.08 -1.81
N GLU A 124 13.68 -1.26 -2.57
CA GLU A 124 14.64 -0.18 -2.83
C GLU A 124 13.98 1.00 -3.57
N ILE A 125 13.24 0.72 -4.63
CA ILE A 125 12.54 1.73 -5.43
C ILE A 125 11.48 2.45 -4.58
N THR A 126 10.60 1.72 -3.91
CA THR A 126 9.49 2.30 -3.14
C THR A 126 10.00 3.13 -1.96
N ARG A 127 11.12 2.75 -1.31
CA ARG A 127 11.80 3.61 -0.33
C ARG A 127 12.36 4.88 -0.97
N LYS A 128 13.05 4.76 -2.11
CA LYS A 128 13.65 5.91 -2.82
C LYS A 128 12.62 6.97 -3.21
N TYR A 129 11.43 6.55 -3.65
CA TYR A 129 10.35 7.46 -4.05
C TYR A 129 9.34 7.75 -2.93
N GLU A 130 9.53 7.13 -1.75
CA GLU A 130 8.68 7.19 -0.55
C GLU A 130 7.21 6.78 -0.80
N VAL A 131 7.03 5.67 -1.53
CA VAL A 131 5.74 5.02 -1.82
C VAL A 131 5.40 4.05 -0.68
N TYR A 132 4.99 4.60 0.47
CA TYR A 132 4.85 3.84 1.72
C TYR A 132 3.67 2.86 1.74
N MET A 133 2.59 3.16 1.04
CA MET A 133 1.45 2.24 0.94
C MET A 133 1.87 0.88 0.38
N THR A 134 2.67 0.89 -0.68
CA THR A 134 3.18 -0.33 -1.30
C THR A 134 4.19 -1.03 -0.41
N LEU A 135 5.02 -0.30 0.35
CA LEU A 135 5.88 -0.92 1.36
C LEU A 135 5.06 -1.64 2.43
N LEU A 136 4.01 -1.01 2.97
CA LEU A 136 3.09 -1.63 3.92
C LEU A 136 2.41 -2.88 3.33
N HIS A 137 1.99 -2.81 2.06
CA HIS A 137 1.41 -3.94 1.34
C HIS A 137 2.40 -5.11 1.19
N ILE A 138 3.62 -4.84 0.75
CA ILE A 138 4.65 -5.86 0.51
C ILE A 138 5.10 -6.52 1.82
N TYR A 139 5.34 -5.74 2.88
CA TYR A 139 5.75 -6.29 4.18
C TYR A 139 4.64 -7.15 4.80
N SER A 140 3.40 -6.67 4.77
CA SER A 140 2.27 -7.42 5.32
C SER A 140 1.96 -8.70 4.56
N LYS A 141 1.95 -8.68 3.23
CA LYS A 141 1.55 -9.83 2.40
C LYS A 141 2.71 -10.76 2.04
N GLY A 142 3.88 -10.20 1.73
CA GLY A 142 5.08 -10.95 1.34
C GLY A 142 5.86 -11.50 2.52
N PHE A 143 6.09 -10.67 3.54
CA PHE A 143 6.94 -11.04 4.69
C PHE A 143 6.15 -11.43 5.95
N LYS A 144 4.84 -11.16 5.98
CA LYS A 144 4.00 -11.29 7.19
C LYS A 144 4.57 -10.49 8.38
N ASP A 145 5.18 -9.35 8.07
CA ASP A 145 5.71 -8.39 9.02
C ASP A 145 4.85 -7.14 8.98
N PHE A 146 4.29 -6.76 10.13
CA PHE A 146 3.36 -5.65 10.23
C PHE A 146 3.96 -4.43 10.91
N THR A 147 5.21 -4.52 11.38
CA THR A 147 5.79 -3.53 12.30
C THR A 147 7.02 -2.83 11.73
N THR A 148 7.80 -3.46 10.85
CA THR A 148 9.03 -2.88 10.31
C THR A 148 8.79 -1.55 9.59
N ILE A 149 7.81 -1.50 8.68
CA ILE A 149 7.50 -0.26 7.95
C ILE A 149 6.80 0.77 8.84
N LEU A 150 5.96 0.33 9.79
CA LEU A 150 5.38 1.24 10.78
C LEU A 150 6.45 1.91 11.63
N LYS A 151 7.48 1.17 12.04
CA LYS A 151 8.63 1.71 12.76
C LYS A 151 9.34 2.77 11.94
N GLU A 152 9.63 2.50 10.66
CA GLU A 152 10.27 3.45 9.75
C GLU A 152 9.44 4.75 9.61
N ILE A 153 8.11 4.63 9.48
CA ILE A 153 7.21 5.80 9.40
C ILE A 153 7.20 6.58 10.73
N ILE A 154 7.13 5.89 11.86
CA ILE A 154 7.11 6.52 13.20
C ILE A 154 8.42 7.25 13.48
N GLU A 155 9.57 6.66 13.16
CA GLU A 155 10.88 7.31 13.31
C GLU A 155 10.95 8.61 12.48
N LYS A 156 10.44 8.59 11.24
CA LYS A 156 10.32 9.81 10.42
C LYS A 156 9.37 10.85 11.03
N LEU A 157 8.22 10.42 11.57
CA LEU A 157 7.28 11.32 12.24
C LEU A 157 7.92 11.96 13.49
N GLU A 158 8.67 11.18 14.26
CA GLU A 158 9.38 11.64 15.44
C GLU A 158 10.48 12.65 15.09
N ASP A 159 11.32 12.35 14.10
CA ASP A 159 12.39 13.26 13.66
C ASP A 159 11.82 14.62 13.24
N ILE A 160 10.71 14.62 12.50
CA ILE A 160 10.02 15.84 12.10
C ILE A 160 9.42 16.54 13.32
N PHE A 161 8.73 15.80 14.21
CA PHE A 161 8.14 16.38 15.42
C PHE A 161 9.16 17.09 16.31
N ILE A 162 10.32 16.46 16.51
CA ILE A 162 11.44 17.00 17.30
C ILE A 162 12.07 18.20 16.59
N GLY A 163 12.39 18.07 15.29
CA GLY A 163 13.07 19.13 14.54
C GLY A 163 12.23 20.40 14.37
N ASN A 164 10.91 20.25 14.30
CA ASN A 164 9.97 21.33 14.01
C ASN A 164 9.28 21.91 15.25
N ASN A 165 9.68 21.53 16.47
CA ASN A 165 9.02 21.91 17.73
C ASN A 165 7.49 21.68 17.71
N GLY A 166 7.02 20.63 17.04
CA GLY A 166 5.59 20.33 16.89
C GLY A 166 4.81 21.21 15.90
N THR A 167 5.48 21.88 14.94
CA THR A 167 4.77 22.54 13.82
C THR A 167 4.26 21.53 12.77
N SER A 168 3.39 21.98 11.86
CA SER A 168 2.66 21.13 10.91
C SER A 168 3.56 20.23 10.07
N TYR A 169 3.15 18.97 9.89
CA TYR A 169 3.75 18.05 8.93
C TYR A 169 3.54 18.55 7.50
N SER A 170 4.44 18.16 6.58
CA SER A 170 4.22 18.38 5.14
C SER A 170 2.99 17.59 4.66
N THR A 171 2.42 17.98 3.52
CA THR A 171 1.27 17.26 2.93
C THR A 171 1.60 15.79 2.67
N LYS A 172 2.81 15.50 2.19
CA LYS A 172 3.28 14.13 1.93
C LYS A 172 3.39 13.32 3.22
N MET A 173 4.01 13.89 4.26
CA MET A 173 4.15 13.19 5.54
C MET A 173 2.80 12.98 6.25
N THR A 174 1.89 13.95 6.10
CA THR A 174 0.50 13.80 6.58
C THR A 174 -0.20 12.64 5.90
N LEU A 175 -0.01 12.46 4.59
CA LEU A 175 -0.58 11.33 3.86
C LEU A 175 0.02 9.99 4.35
N ILE A 176 1.34 9.90 4.49
CA ILE A 176 2.04 8.70 4.98
C ILE A 176 1.60 8.33 6.40
N GLY A 177 1.53 9.31 7.31
CA GLY A 177 1.07 9.06 8.69
C GLY A 177 -0.40 8.62 8.74
N ASN A 178 -1.26 9.17 7.89
CA ASN A 178 -2.65 8.70 7.77
C ASN A 178 -2.73 7.29 7.19
N GLN A 179 -1.88 6.93 6.21
CA GLN A 179 -1.78 5.56 5.69
C GLN A 179 -1.36 4.58 6.81
N ALA A 180 -0.39 4.95 7.65
CA ALA A 180 0.01 4.13 8.80
C ALA A 180 -1.14 3.93 9.80
N LEU A 181 -1.90 4.98 10.11
CA LEU A 181 -3.06 4.90 10.99
C LEU A 181 -4.15 3.96 10.43
N VAL A 182 -4.45 4.08 9.13
CA VAL A 182 -5.41 3.20 8.45
C VAL A 182 -4.90 1.75 8.43
N PHE A 183 -3.62 1.53 8.16
CA PHE A 183 -3.02 0.19 8.19
C PHE A 183 -3.12 -0.48 9.56
N ILE A 184 -2.76 0.24 10.62
CA ILE A 184 -2.92 -0.20 12.02
C ILE A 184 -4.38 -0.59 12.28
N GLN A 185 -5.32 0.28 11.91
CA GLN A 185 -6.74 0.01 12.08
C GLN A 185 -7.18 -1.25 11.34
N THR A 186 -6.83 -1.40 10.06
CA THR A 186 -7.23 -2.55 9.26
C THR A 186 -6.77 -3.85 9.90
N ILE A 187 -5.54 -3.88 10.44
CA ILE A 187 -5.03 -5.05 11.17
C ILE A 187 -5.81 -5.27 12.47
N LEU A 188 -6.05 -4.22 13.25
CA LEU A 188 -6.78 -4.34 14.51
C LEU A 188 -8.23 -4.79 14.30
N VAL A 189 -8.90 -4.31 13.25
CA VAL A 189 -10.22 -4.81 12.84
C VAL A 189 -10.13 -6.29 12.44
N GLY A 190 -8.99 -6.78 11.94
CA GLY A 190 -8.84 -8.16 11.45
C GLY A 190 -9.06 -8.30 9.95
N ASP A 191 -9.15 -7.17 9.23
CA ASP A 191 -9.25 -7.15 7.79
C ASP A 191 -7.88 -7.29 7.09
N MET A 192 -7.93 -7.55 5.80
CA MET A 192 -6.76 -7.56 4.92
C MET A 192 -6.51 -6.15 4.37
N TYR A 193 -5.25 -5.73 4.36
CA TYR A 193 -4.87 -4.46 3.74
C TYR A 193 -4.89 -4.60 2.21
N SER A 194 -5.59 -3.69 1.53
CA SER A 194 -5.74 -3.60 0.06
C SER A 194 -6.60 -4.68 -0.65
N PHE A 195 -7.08 -5.74 0.02
CA PHE A 195 -7.91 -6.80 -0.60
C PHE A 195 -9.04 -7.33 0.29
N SER A 196 -10.11 -7.82 -0.33
CA SER A 196 -11.15 -8.60 0.34
C SER A 196 -10.74 -10.08 0.39
N GLY A 197 -10.70 -10.64 1.60
CA GLY A 197 -10.40 -12.05 1.83
C GLY A 197 -10.67 -12.40 3.29
N ARG A 198 -11.06 -13.65 3.55
CA ARG A 198 -11.23 -14.13 4.93
C ARG A 198 -9.92 -14.69 5.44
N LEU A 199 -9.44 -14.14 6.56
CA LEU A 199 -8.32 -14.70 7.29
C LEU A 199 -8.79 -15.80 8.24
N SER A 200 -7.89 -16.72 8.59
CA SER A 200 -8.14 -17.60 9.73
C SER A 200 -8.10 -16.78 11.02
N TYR A 201 -8.86 -17.22 12.02
CA TYR A 201 -8.90 -16.58 13.33
C TYR A 201 -7.49 -16.44 13.96
N ASP A 202 -6.66 -17.50 13.86
CA ASP A 202 -5.30 -17.50 14.38
C ASP A 202 -4.41 -16.41 13.74
N MET A 203 -4.56 -16.20 12.42
CA MET A 203 -3.81 -15.15 11.71
C MET A 203 -4.30 -13.76 12.11
N VAL A 204 -5.61 -13.58 12.31
CA VAL A 204 -6.16 -12.30 12.79
C VAL A 204 -5.59 -11.97 14.17
N HIS A 205 -5.64 -12.93 15.10
CA HIS A 205 -5.12 -12.76 16.46
C HIS A 205 -3.61 -12.50 16.49
N PHE A 206 -2.82 -13.25 15.71
CA PHE A 206 -1.37 -13.02 15.59
C PHE A 206 -1.05 -11.59 15.16
N ARG A 207 -1.70 -11.11 14.09
CA ARG A 207 -1.47 -9.77 13.54
C ARG A 207 -1.88 -8.67 14.52
N ARG A 208 -3.02 -8.84 15.21
CA ARG A 208 -3.51 -7.90 16.24
C ARG A 208 -2.50 -7.77 17.37
N ASN A 209 -2.02 -8.90 17.90
CA ASN A 209 -1.06 -8.89 18.99
C ASN A 209 0.26 -8.25 18.60
N GLU A 210 0.77 -8.53 17.40
CA GLU A 210 2.00 -7.88 16.92
C GLU A 210 1.88 -6.35 16.88
N ILE A 211 0.73 -5.83 16.43
CA ILE A 211 0.46 -4.39 16.44
C ILE A 211 0.28 -3.83 17.85
N VAL A 212 -0.46 -4.52 18.72
CA VAL A 212 -0.65 -4.06 20.11
C VAL A 212 0.68 -4.05 20.86
N ASP A 213 1.51 -5.08 20.71
CA ASP A 213 2.83 -5.17 21.30
C ASP A 213 3.75 -4.07 20.76
N PHE A 214 3.72 -3.84 19.45
CA PHE A 214 4.48 -2.75 18.82
C PHE A 214 4.08 -1.38 19.36
N LEU A 215 2.78 -1.09 19.46
CA LEU A 215 2.29 0.18 20.02
C LEU A 215 2.60 0.31 21.51
N SER A 216 2.54 -0.80 22.24
CA SER A 216 2.78 -0.90 23.69
C SER A 216 4.25 -1.10 24.05
N TYR A 217 5.16 -1.05 23.08
CA TYR A 217 6.57 -1.28 23.35
C TYR A 217 7.17 -0.13 24.17
N LEU A 218 7.82 -0.49 25.30
CA LEU A 218 8.51 0.45 26.17
C LEU A 218 9.93 0.71 25.68
N HIS A 219 10.16 1.90 25.14
CA HIS A 219 11.46 2.37 24.67
C HIS A 219 12.25 3.02 25.80
N LEU A 220 13.57 2.79 25.83
CA LEU A 220 14.48 3.45 26.75
C LEU A 220 14.84 4.85 26.24
N ARG A 221 14.65 5.87 27.07
CA ARG A 221 15.02 7.26 26.76
C ARG A 221 16.54 7.45 26.85
N ARG A 222 17.11 8.27 25.95
CA ARG A 222 18.51 8.72 26.06
C ARG A 222 18.81 9.44 27.37
N THR A 223 17.82 10.10 27.95
CA THR A 223 17.89 10.80 29.25
C THR A 223 17.53 9.93 30.45
N GLY A 224 17.30 8.63 30.24
CA GLY A 224 16.79 7.70 31.25
C GLY A 224 15.26 7.67 31.31
N GLY A 225 14.71 6.54 31.76
CA GLY A 225 13.27 6.27 31.85
C GLY A 225 12.72 5.49 30.65
N LEU A 226 11.49 4.99 30.80
CA LEU A 226 10.79 4.21 29.78
C LEU A 226 9.59 5.00 29.26
N LEU A 227 9.34 4.95 27.95
CA LEU A 227 8.14 5.52 27.34
C LEU A 227 7.59 4.65 26.22
N TYR A 228 6.28 4.74 26.02
CA TYR A 228 5.59 4.15 24.88
C TYR A 228 5.73 5.07 23.65
N ASN A 229 6.93 5.09 23.06
CA ASN A 229 7.28 6.05 22.02
C ASN A 229 6.39 5.93 20.78
N ASN A 230 6.18 4.71 20.29
CA ASN A 230 5.37 4.45 19.09
C ASN A 230 3.95 5.02 19.23
N LEU A 231 3.30 4.71 20.36
CA LEU A 231 1.97 5.21 20.68
C LEU A 231 1.95 6.74 20.81
N ARG A 232 2.92 7.29 21.55
CA ARG A 232 3.05 8.73 21.79
C ARG A 232 3.16 9.52 20.48
N ILE A 233 4.02 9.08 19.55
CA ILE A 233 4.23 9.77 18.26
C ILE A 233 2.97 9.72 17.40
N LEU A 234 2.27 8.58 17.32
CA LEU A 234 1.01 8.49 16.57
C LEU A 234 -0.09 9.37 17.17
N LEU A 235 -0.17 9.44 18.50
CA LEU A 235 -1.11 10.31 19.20
C LEU A 235 -0.81 11.79 18.95
N TYR A 236 0.46 12.20 18.91
CA TYR A 236 0.83 13.57 18.52
C TYR A 236 0.58 13.87 17.06
N PHE A 237 0.81 12.89 16.19
CA PHE A 237 0.53 13.03 14.77
C PHE A 237 -0.94 13.34 14.52
N ASN A 238 -1.87 12.52 15.05
CA ASN A 238 -3.30 12.78 14.91
C ASN A 238 -4.13 12.02 15.96
N THR A 239 -4.35 12.65 17.12
CA THR A 239 -5.12 12.07 18.23
C THR A 239 -6.54 11.69 17.82
N GLN A 240 -7.23 12.56 17.07
CA GLN A 240 -8.63 12.34 16.73
C GLN A 240 -8.80 11.17 15.77
N ASN A 241 -8.00 11.11 14.70
CA ASN A 241 -8.04 9.97 13.78
C ASN A 241 -7.62 8.69 14.50
N PHE A 242 -6.55 8.72 15.30
CA PHE A 242 -6.14 7.54 16.08
C PHE A 242 -7.30 6.93 16.88
N PHE A 243 -8.03 7.74 17.67
CA PHE A 243 -9.16 7.23 18.46
C PHE A 243 -10.40 6.87 17.65
N ASN A 244 -10.69 7.59 16.57
CA ASN A 244 -11.80 7.23 15.68
C ASN A 244 -11.59 5.83 15.08
N LEU A 245 -10.38 5.57 14.60
CA LEU A 245 -10.02 4.29 14.01
C LEU A 245 -9.93 3.19 15.07
N LEU A 246 -9.37 3.48 16.25
CA LEU A 246 -9.32 2.53 17.36
C LEU A 246 -10.72 2.13 17.84
N THR A 247 -11.65 3.09 17.89
CA THR A 247 -13.06 2.83 18.22
C THR A 247 -13.65 1.81 17.24
N MET A 248 -13.43 1.99 15.93
CA MET A 248 -13.90 1.03 14.92
C MET A 248 -13.32 -0.37 15.13
N ALA A 249 -12.03 -0.48 15.46
CA ALA A 249 -11.39 -1.76 15.72
C ALA A 249 -12.00 -2.50 16.93
N PHE A 250 -12.30 -1.77 18.00
CA PHE A 250 -12.85 -2.37 19.22
C PHE A 250 -14.34 -2.73 19.16
N HIS A 251 -15.08 -2.22 18.16
CA HIS A 251 -16.45 -2.64 17.91
C HIS A 251 -16.53 -3.96 17.15
N ASN A 252 -15.42 -4.51 16.66
CA ASN A 252 -15.44 -5.82 16.02
C ASN A 252 -15.71 -6.90 17.08
N GLU A 253 -16.77 -7.69 16.88
CA GLU A 253 -17.21 -8.76 17.78
C GLU A 253 -16.10 -9.79 18.07
N GLU A 254 -15.16 -9.97 17.14
CA GLU A 254 -14.03 -10.88 17.30
C GLU A 254 -13.02 -10.41 18.35
N PHE A 255 -12.98 -9.11 18.66
CA PHE A 255 -12.14 -8.54 19.72
C PHE A 255 -12.72 -8.78 21.13
N LEU A 256 -13.89 -9.43 21.23
CA LEU A 256 -14.61 -9.70 22.47
C LEU A 256 -14.28 -11.07 23.08
N TYR A 257 -13.34 -11.83 22.52
CA TYR A 257 -12.88 -13.08 23.15
C TYR A 257 -12.10 -12.77 24.45
N ASP A 258 -12.19 -13.63 25.46
CA ASP A 258 -11.69 -13.31 26.82
C ASP A 258 -10.22 -12.85 26.87
N ILE A 259 -9.34 -13.47 26.07
CA ILE A 259 -7.92 -13.07 25.96
C ILE A 259 -7.78 -11.66 25.36
N ASP A 260 -8.55 -11.37 24.31
CA ASP A 260 -8.56 -10.06 23.64
C ASP A 260 -9.13 -8.97 24.55
N THR A 261 -10.08 -9.29 25.44
CA THR A 261 -10.61 -8.32 26.41
C THR A 261 -9.57 -7.86 27.43
N LEU A 262 -8.70 -8.77 27.90
CA LEU A 262 -7.61 -8.43 28.81
C LEU A 262 -6.55 -7.60 28.10
N THR A 263 -6.14 -8.01 26.90
CA THR A 263 -5.20 -7.26 26.05
C THR A 263 -5.74 -5.86 25.76
N ARG A 264 -7.03 -5.73 25.43
CA ARG A 264 -7.72 -4.44 25.25
C ARG A 264 -7.66 -3.58 26.49
N ARG A 265 -7.95 -4.14 27.66
CA ARG A 265 -7.91 -3.41 28.93
C ARG A 265 -6.51 -2.90 29.25
N ILE A 266 -5.49 -3.75 29.11
CA ILE A 266 -4.08 -3.37 29.30
C ILE A 266 -3.70 -2.24 28.34
N PHE A 267 -4.10 -2.35 27.06
CA PHE A 267 -3.84 -1.30 26.07
C PHE A 267 -4.52 0.03 26.42
N CYS A 268 -5.75 0.00 26.93
CA CYS A 268 -6.46 1.17 27.42
C CYS A 268 -5.75 1.82 28.63
N ASP A 269 -5.24 1.01 29.56
CA ASP A 269 -4.47 1.51 30.71
C ASP A 269 -3.16 2.16 30.26
N ILE A 270 -2.51 1.62 29.23
CA ILE A 270 -1.31 2.22 28.61
C ILE A 270 -1.67 3.57 27.96
N LEU A 271 -2.76 3.65 27.20
CA LEU A 271 -3.25 4.90 26.60
C LEU A 271 -3.52 5.98 27.65
N LEU A 272 -4.19 5.62 28.75
CA LEU A 272 -4.39 6.51 29.90
C LEU A 272 -3.05 6.99 30.46
N ARG A 273 -2.11 6.07 30.71
CA ARG A 273 -0.79 6.42 31.24
C ARG A 273 -0.02 7.36 30.31
N VAL A 274 -0.07 7.15 29.01
CA VAL A 274 0.62 7.99 28.01
C VAL A 274 0.00 9.38 27.94
N MET A 275 -1.32 9.48 27.83
CA MET A 275 -1.96 10.78 27.59
C MET A 275 -2.19 11.62 28.84
N VAL A 276 -2.53 10.99 29.96
CA VAL A 276 -2.76 11.70 31.23
C VAL A 276 -1.44 12.00 31.93
N GLY A 277 -0.43 11.13 31.75
CA GLY A 277 0.90 11.31 32.30
C GLY A 277 1.77 12.30 31.52
N ASP A 278 1.38 12.70 30.31
CA ASP A 278 2.14 13.62 29.46
C ASP A 278 1.46 14.99 29.37
N VAL A 279 2.17 16.02 29.81
CA VAL A 279 1.69 17.40 29.89
C VAL A 279 1.46 18.04 28.51
N GLN A 280 1.99 17.44 27.44
CA GLN A 280 1.89 17.99 26.08
C GLN A 280 0.51 17.77 25.43
N PHE A 281 -0.33 16.87 25.94
CA PHE A 281 -1.68 16.69 25.40
C PHE A 281 -2.65 17.73 25.97
N SER A 282 -3.43 18.34 25.07
CA SER A 282 -4.47 19.31 25.44
C SER A 282 -5.65 18.66 26.17
N SER A 283 -6.41 19.47 26.92
CA SER A 283 -7.66 19.04 27.56
C SER A 283 -8.66 18.44 26.57
N HIS A 284 -8.74 18.99 25.35
CA HIS A 284 -9.57 18.45 24.28
C HIS A 284 -9.12 17.04 23.84
N GLN A 285 -7.82 16.83 23.65
CA GLN A 285 -7.27 15.50 23.31
C GLN A 285 -7.52 14.48 24.41
N ILE A 286 -7.37 14.88 25.67
CA ILE A 286 -7.69 14.03 26.83
C ILE A 286 -9.21 13.72 26.88
N SER A 287 -10.07 14.67 26.53
CA SER A 287 -11.52 14.43 26.42
C SER A 287 -11.86 13.41 25.32
N ILE A 288 -11.13 13.40 24.19
CA ILE A 288 -11.32 12.40 23.13
C ILE A 288 -11.00 10.99 23.67
N LEU A 289 -9.91 10.84 24.42
CA LEU A 289 -9.56 9.57 25.08
C LEU A 289 -10.69 9.09 25.99
N PHE A 290 -11.18 9.94 26.90
CA PHE A 290 -12.26 9.53 27.82
C PHE A 290 -13.56 9.18 27.08
N ASN A 291 -13.90 9.89 26.01
CA ASN A 291 -15.05 9.55 25.16
C ASN A 291 -14.88 8.20 24.44
N CYS A 292 -13.66 7.84 24.07
CA CYS A 292 -13.37 6.54 23.45
C CYS A 292 -13.45 5.41 24.49
N LEU A 293 -12.86 5.61 25.67
CA LEU A 293 -12.87 4.61 26.76
C LEU A 293 -14.25 4.38 27.35
N SER A 294 -15.08 5.41 27.49
CA SER A 294 -16.44 5.28 28.03
C SER A 294 -17.36 4.44 27.15
N ARG A 295 -17.03 4.27 25.86
CA ARG A 295 -17.74 3.39 24.92
C ARG A 295 -17.26 1.94 24.97
N GLN A 296 -16.20 1.65 25.72
CA GLN A 296 -15.55 0.32 25.79
C GLN A 296 -15.66 -0.35 27.17
N LEU A 297 -16.04 0.42 28.19
CA LEU A 297 -16.46 -0.06 29.51
C LEU A 297 -17.92 -0.51 29.46
#